data_AF-A0A6A7LYA6-F1
#
_entry.id   AF-A0A6A7LYA6-F1
#
_cell.length_a   1.000
_cell.length_b   1.000
_cell.length_c   1.000
_cell.angle_alpha   90.00
_cell.angle_beta   90.00
_cell.angle_gamma   90.00
#
_symmetry.space_group_name_H-M   'P 1'
#
loop_
_entity.id
_entity.type
_entity.pdbx_description
1 polymer ?
#
loop_
_entity_poly.entity_id
_entity_poly.type
_entity_poly.pdbx_seq_one_letter_code
_entity_poly.pdbx_strand_id
1 'polypeptide(L)'
;MLLGACSGAYHTSSDGRLQTRIDDSYKARDACLAKNAAADGTMSLDAGSVAQAAALACSTETDKLIEVSNRDGDPAVADRIRRDSEFRAMGYVLKARGQGSN
;
A
#
# COMPACT_ATOMS: atom_id res chain seq x y z
N MET A 1 -45.42 2.93 -17.50
CA MET A 1 -44.76 2.11 -16.46
C MET A 1 -44.11 0.92 -17.15
N LEU A 2 -42.85 1.02 -17.55
CA LEU A 2 -42.03 -0.12 -17.97
C LEU A 2 -40.83 -0.15 -17.04
N LEU A 3 -40.89 -1.06 -16.06
CA LEU A 3 -39.79 -1.40 -15.16
C LEU A 3 -38.78 -2.25 -15.91
N GLY A 4 -37.50 -1.92 -15.78
CA GLY A 4 -36.40 -2.71 -16.33
C GLY A 4 -35.03 -2.19 -15.90
N ALA A 5 -34.85 -1.95 -14.60
CA ALA A 5 -33.54 -1.72 -14.01
C ALA A 5 -33.29 -2.80 -12.95
N CYS A 6 -32.22 -3.58 -13.15
CA CYS A 6 -31.23 -4.01 -12.16
C CYS A 6 -30.49 -5.22 -12.73
N SER A 7 -29.46 -4.98 -13.56
CA SER A 7 -28.37 -5.94 -13.72
C SER A 7 -27.59 -5.94 -12.41
N GLY A 8 -28.05 -6.76 -11.46
CA GLY A 8 -27.40 -6.98 -10.17
C GLY A 8 -26.02 -7.59 -10.39
N ALA A 9 -25.02 -6.89 -9.85
CA ALA A 9 -23.62 -7.23 -9.85
C ALA A 9 -23.37 -8.70 -9.48
N TYR A 10 -22.69 -9.40 -10.38
CA TYR A 10 -21.99 -10.64 -10.09
C TYR A 10 -20.80 -10.32 -9.16
N HIS A 11 -21.07 -10.23 -7.86
CA HIS A 11 -20.04 -10.50 -6.86
C HIS A 11 -19.89 -12.02 -6.80
N THR A 12 -18.94 -12.55 -7.57
CA THR A 12 -18.58 -13.95 -7.37
C THR A 12 -17.87 -14.04 -6.03
N SER A 13 -18.09 -15.13 -5.27
CA SER A 13 -17.39 -15.37 -4.01
C SER A 13 -15.85 -15.38 -4.15
N SER A 14 -15.34 -15.52 -5.38
CA SER A 14 -13.93 -15.36 -5.74
C SER A 14 -13.44 -13.91 -5.64
N ASP A 15 -14.27 -12.92 -5.96
CA ASP A 15 -13.90 -11.50 -5.91
C ASP A 15 -13.74 -11.01 -4.46
N GLY A 16 -14.58 -11.51 -3.55
CA GLY A 16 -14.45 -11.21 -2.12
C GLY A 16 -13.15 -11.76 -1.53
N ARG A 17 -12.76 -12.99 -1.89
CA ARG A 17 -11.50 -13.59 -1.44
C ARG A 17 -10.28 -12.88 -2.04
N LEU A 18 -10.36 -12.45 -3.31
CA LEU A 18 -9.31 -11.66 -3.95
C LEU A 18 -9.15 -10.32 -3.24
N GLN A 19 -10.25 -9.60 -3.01
CA GLN A 19 -10.22 -8.32 -2.31
C GLN A 19 -9.61 -8.46 -0.91
N THR A 20 -9.99 -9.49 -0.15
CA THR A 20 -9.37 -9.76 1.16
C THR A 20 -7.86 -9.95 1.05
N ARG A 21 -7.36 -10.69 0.05
CA ARG A 21 -5.90 -10.86 -0.15
C ARG A 21 -5.22 -9.55 -0.52
N ILE A 22 -5.84 -8.73 -1.35
CA ILE A 22 -5.32 -7.39 -1.70
C ILE A 22 -5.23 -6.55 -0.42
N ASP A 23 -6.30 -6.50 0.38
CA ASP A 23 -6.35 -5.75 1.62
C ASP A 23 -5.30 -6.22 2.63
N ASP A 24 -5.10 -7.54 2.74
CA ASP A 24 -4.08 -8.12 3.63
C ASP A 24 -2.65 -7.83 3.13
N SER A 25 -2.41 -7.85 1.82
CA SER A 25 -1.13 -7.41 1.23
C SER A 25 -0.86 -5.93 1.50
N TYR A 26 -1.89 -5.07 1.40
CA TYR A 26 -1.77 -3.66 1.79
C TYR A 26 -1.41 -3.50 3.26
N LYS A 27 -2.10 -4.21 4.16
CA LYS A 27 -1.79 -4.17 5.61
C LYS A 27 -0.38 -4.66 5.92
N ALA A 28 0.08 -5.73 5.27
CA ALA A 28 1.41 -6.27 5.48
C ALA A 28 2.51 -5.26 5.10
N ARG A 29 2.36 -4.64 3.92
CA ARG A 29 3.25 -3.57 3.47
C ARG A 29 3.22 -2.39 4.45
N ASP A 30 2.04 -1.91 4.80
CA ASP A 30 1.87 -0.73 5.66
C ASP A 30 2.43 -0.98 7.08
N ALA A 31 2.29 -2.20 7.61
CA ALA A 31 2.92 -2.60 8.86
C ALA A 31 4.46 -2.61 8.78
N CYS A 32 5.01 -3.11 7.67
CA CYS A 32 6.46 -3.06 7.42
C CYS A 32 6.96 -1.61 7.35
N LEU A 33 6.26 -0.74 6.61
CA LEU A 33 6.63 0.67 6.47
C LEU A 33 6.59 1.39 7.81
N ALA A 34 5.52 1.22 8.59
CA ALA A 34 5.40 1.81 9.92
C ALA A 34 6.51 1.36 10.87
N LYS A 35 6.87 0.07 10.82
CA LYS A 35 7.96 -0.50 11.63
C LYS A 35 9.32 0.11 11.28
N ASN A 36 9.65 0.20 9.99
CA ASN A 36 10.93 0.74 9.53
C ASN A 36 11.00 2.27 9.70
N ALA A 37 9.88 2.98 9.55
CA ALA A 37 9.81 4.42 9.79
C ALA A 37 10.05 4.80 11.26
N ALA A 38 9.66 3.94 12.20
CA ALA A 38 9.89 4.16 13.64
C ALA A 38 11.27 3.71 14.13
N ALA A 39 12.00 2.92 13.34
CA ALA A 39 13.33 2.41 13.72
C ALA A 39 14.38 3.54 13.81
N ASP A 40 14.20 4.60 13.03
CA ASP A 40 15.07 5.77 13.05
C ASP A 40 14.54 6.85 14.02
N GLY A 41 14.27 6.46 15.27
CA GLY A 41 13.66 7.31 16.32
C GLY A 41 14.42 8.60 16.69
N THR A 42 15.42 9.01 15.89
CA THR A 42 16.09 10.29 15.98
C THR A 42 15.69 11.17 14.79
N MET A 43 15.32 12.43 15.06
CA MET A 43 15.09 13.45 14.01
C MET A 43 16.37 13.84 13.26
N SER A 44 17.46 13.07 13.43
CA SER A 44 18.79 13.42 12.97
C SER A 44 18.99 13.16 11.48
N LEU A 45 18.30 12.18 10.90
CA LEU A 45 18.32 11.93 9.46
C LEU A 45 17.16 12.67 8.77
N ASP A 46 17.38 13.05 7.52
CA ASP A 46 16.31 13.66 6.73
C ASP A 46 15.16 12.66 6.51
N ALA A 47 13.92 13.15 6.55
CA ALA A 47 12.74 12.29 6.45
C ALA A 47 12.68 11.53 5.11
N GLY A 48 13.25 12.11 4.05
CA GLY A 48 13.33 11.52 2.71
C GLY A 48 14.18 10.24 2.68
N SER A 49 15.38 10.30 3.24
CA SER A 49 16.29 9.15 3.28
C SER A 49 15.74 8.02 4.14
N VAL A 50 15.07 8.34 5.26
CA VAL A 50 14.41 7.32 6.09
C VAL A 50 13.23 6.69 5.37
N ALA A 51 12.42 7.50 4.68
CA ALA A 51 11.30 7.02 3.88
C ALA A 51 11.78 6.11 2.74
N GLN A 52 12.85 6.50 2.05
CA GLN A 52 13.46 5.71 0.98
C GLN A 52 14.03 4.40 1.52
N ALA A 53 14.74 4.43 2.66
CA ALA A 53 15.25 3.24 3.32
C ALA A 53 14.12 2.30 3.76
N ALA A 54 13.02 2.83 4.30
CA ALA A 54 11.86 2.06 4.69
C ALA A 54 11.15 1.43 3.46
N ALA A 55 10.99 2.17 2.38
CA ALA A 55 10.41 1.66 1.13
C ALA A 55 11.29 0.54 0.54
N LEU A 56 12.61 0.69 0.56
CA LEU A 56 13.55 -0.33 0.10
C LEU A 56 13.51 -1.59 0.98
N ALA A 57 13.49 -1.41 2.31
CA ALA A 57 13.41 -2.50 3.27
C ALA A 57 12.10 -3.31 3.13
N CYS A 58 11.01 -2.65 2.70
CA CYS A 58 9.70 -3.28 2.49
C CYS A 58 9.40 -3.61 1.02
N SER A 59 10.43 -3.65 0.15
CA SER A 59 10.29 -3.97 -1.27
C SER A 59 9.64 -5.34 -1.49
N THR A 60 9.94 -6.33 -0.64
CA THR A 60 9.34 -7.66 -0.71
C THR A 60 7.83 -7.65 -0.49
N GLU A 61 7.33 -6.87 0.47
CA GLU A 61 5.90 -6.70 0.73
C GLU A 61 5.22 -5.93 -0.41
N THR A 62 5.90 -4.92 -0.95
CA THR A 62 5.42 -4.18 -2.13
C THR A 62 5.32 -5.07 -3.36
N ASP A 63 6.29 -5.95 -3.61
CA ASP A 63 6.26 -6.89 -4.74
C ASP A 63 5.15 -7.93 -4.59
N LYS A 64 4.91 -8.45 -3.37
CA LYS A 64 3.74 -9.31 -3.08
C LYS A 64 2.42 -8.59 -3.33
N LEU A 65 2.33 -7.32 -2.97
CA LEU A 65 1.14 -6.51 -3.25
C LEU A 65 0.94 -6.33 -4.76
N ILE A 66 2.01 -6.11 -5.52
CA ILE A 66 1.96 -6.05 -6.98
C ILE A 66 1.48 -7.39 -7.55
N GLU A 67 2.04 -8.51 -7.11
CA GLU A 67 1.64 -9.84 -7.59
C GLU A 67 0.15 -10.11 -7.38
N VAL A 68 -0.40 -9.74 -6.22
CA VAL A 68 -1.82 -9.98 -5.90
C VAL A 68 -2.73 -8.97 -6.62
N SER A 69 -2.30 -7.72 -6.79
CA SER A 69 -3.12 -6.63 -7.34
C SER A 69 -3.04 -6.51 -8.86
N ASN A 70 -1.94 -6.93 -9.47
CA ASN A 70 -1.64 -6.74 -10.89
C ASN A 70 -1.72 -8.06 -11.68
N ARG A 71 -2.91 -8.67 -11.71
CA ARG A 71 -3.12 -9.98 -12.34
C ARG A 71 -2.82 -9.99 -13.85
N ASP A 72 -3.04 -8.86 -14.51
CA ASP A 72 -2.84 -8.70 -15.96
C ASP A 72 -1.39 -8.28 -16.32
N GLY A 73 -0.54 -8.06 -15.31
CA GLY A 73 0.86 -7.70 -15.52
C GLY A 73 1.07 -6.29 -16.08
N ASP A 74 0.12 -5.37 -15.87
CA ASP A 74 0.22 -3.99 -16.32
C ASP A 74 1.36 -3.25 -15.59
N PRO A 75 2.41 -2.79 -16.29
CA PRO A 75 3.52 -2.08 -15.66
C PRO A 75 3.07 -0.78 -14.97
N ALA A 76 2.01 -0.12 -15.44
CA ALA A 76 1.49 1.10 -14.84
C ALA A 76 0.91 0.86 -13.44
N VAL A 77 0.31 -0.31 -13.19
CA VAL A 77 -0.20 -0.71 -11.88
C VAL A 77 0.95 -0.99 -10.93
N ALA A 78 1.95 -1.75 -11.38
CA ALA A 78 3.15 -2.02 -10.60
C ALA A 78 3.85 -0.72 -10.17
N ASP A 79 4.06 0.20 -11.11
CA ASP A 79 4.70 1.49 -10.85
C ASP A 79 3.87 2.39 -9.92
N ARG A 80 2.54 2.35 -10.03
CA ARG A 80 1.65 3.07 -9.12
C ARG A 80 1.77 2.53 -7.69
N ILE A 81 1.83 1.22 -7.51
CA ILE A 81 1.98 0.59 -6.18
C ILE A 81 3.34 0.92 -5.57
N ARG A 82 4.41 0.94 -6.37
CA ARG A 82 5.75 1.36 -5.90
C ARG A 82 5.74 2.82 -5.43
N ARG A 83 5.22 3.74 -6.24
CA ARG A 83 5.09 5.16 -5.85
C ARG A 83 4.19 5.38 -4.62
N ASP A 84 3.09 4.62 -4.50
CA ASP A 84 2.25 4.65 -3.30
C ASP A 84 3.02 4.17 -2.06
N SER A 85 3.88 3.16 -2.20
CA SER A 85 4.73 2.66 -1.12
C SER A 85 5.72 3.73 -0.65
N GLU A 86 6.38 4.43 -1.57
CA GLU A 86 7.28 5.55 -1.27
C GLU A 86 6.55 6.71 -0.58
N PHE A 87 5.39 7.10 -1.10
CA PHE A 87 4.55 8.15 -0.52
C PHE A 87 4.10 7.80 0.90
N ARG A 88 3.65 6.56 1.11
CA ARG A 88 3.24 6.08 2.44
C ARG A 88 4.40 5.97 3.39
N ALA A 89 5.58 5.54 2.93
CA ALA A 89 6.79 5.50 3.74
C ALA A 89 7.09 6.88 4.33
N MET A 90 7.03 7.93 3.50
CA MET A 90 7.16 9.32 3.96
C MET A 90 6.08 9.68 4.99
N GLY A 91 4.82 9.35 4.71
CA GLY A 91 3.72 9.57 5.66
C GLY A 91 3.95 8.91 7.02
N TYR A 92 4.45 7.68 7.05
CA TYR A 92 4.79 6.98 8.30
C TYR A 92 5.98 7.60 9.02
N VAL A 93 7.00 8.06 8.30
CA VAL A 93 8.14 8.77 8.90
C VAL A 93 7.68 10.08 9.53
N LEU A 94 6.91 10.90 8.81
CA LEU A 94 6.37 12.15 9.34
C LEU A 94 5.46 11.88 10.55
N LYS A 95 4.62 10.85 10.50
CA LYS A 95 3.76 10.44 11.62
C LYS A 95 4.57 9.99 12.83
N ALA A 96 5.58 9.14 12.65
CA ALA A 96 6.48 8.69 13.72
C ALA A 96 7.21 9.88 14.37
N ARG A 97 7.45 10.93 13.58
CA ARG A 97 8.07 12.17 14.02
C ARG A 97 7.09 13.19 14.63
N GLY A 98 5.80 12.89 14.72
CA GLY A 98 4.78 13.86 15.17
C GLY A 98 4.57 15.04 14.21
N GLN A 99 5.04 14.93 12.97
CA GLN A 99 4.93 15.92 11.89
C GLN A 99 3.84 15.56 10.86
N GLY A 100 3.14 14.44 11.06
CA GLY A 100 1.98 14.09 10.24
C GLY A 100 0.77 14.93 10.65
N SER A 101 0.36 15.84 9.78
CA SER A 101 -0.84 16.67 9.96
C SER A 101 -2.09 15.81 10.13
N ASN A 102 -2.93 16.20 11.11
CA ASN A 102 -4.27 15.67 11.35
C ASN A 102 -5.23 16.01 10.20
#